data_AF-A0A8H6CQS8-F1
#
_entry.id   AF-A0A8H6CQS8-F1
#
_cell.length_a   1.000
_cell.length_b   1.000
_cell.length_c   1.000
_cell.angle_alpha   90.00
_cell.angle_beta   90.00
_cell.angle_gamma   90.00
#
_symmetry.space_group_name_H-M   'P 1'
#
loop_
_entity.id
_entity.type
_entity.pdbx_description
1 polymer ?
#
loop_
_entity_poly.entity_id
_entity_poly.type
_entity_poly.pdbx_seq_one_letter_code
_entity_poly.pdbx_strand_id
1 'polypeptide(L)'
;MVPTKTNQTGTPEDSVTRPNINHLPSELLHMICVYLEPRDIATIRILDRIIAEVGLQYLVSQIHLIPKPDSFDRLLAVAEHPLASRYVNSLFYEADLLRSFRHPEEDRELWEKSLVGPSHASPLEEVQDPHFASACGHLPKRYNRGTSAVVLSHQQHYTKRELQRAYQTYRSYRAEQHRLNESAAYEEAMVRAMKRLPHLTSIFISCERGNTNHFRAAFEAGLCEDVTSDPRMADQICASQLSLLLSAADKAGLQIKKLICGSLGQIFLSCSLERLDAMQRSIQSLHNLHLFFSHIPLEFDSNAASNPHGSSSARADNMQFAMSAPNLETLSIRFDKDRALDPPDLKHLVSDFHWSYLASATFAKMSTGSEILVGFCDRHAGTLKDLSLTDISLYSGRWATTFYEMRQRLKLDKMALAGIIQSVEGDYWNFEIGDHTTKLMIERYIAYSDETQRDLSLGRFIMDFRQALAKRWAPHRPSGLSAVA
;
A
#
# COMPACT_ATOMS: atom_id res chain seq x y z
N MET A 1 31.90 75.89 -44.27
CA MET A 1 32.99 75.48 -43.35
C MET A 1 32.46 74.39 -42.45
N VAL A 2 33.09 73.21 -42.52
CA VAL A 2 33.03 72.05 -41.61
C VAL A 2 31.65 71.43 -41.32
N PRO A 3 31.29 70.30 -41.95
CA PRO A 3 30.34 69.36 -41.37
C PRO A 3 31.07 68.38 -40.44
N THR A 4 30.57 68.31 -39.22
CA THR A 4 31.01 67.50 -38.09
C THR A 4 30.91 66.01 -38.43
N LYS A 5 32.04 65.29 -38.38
CA LYS A 5 32.08 63.83 -38.43
C LYS A 5 31.63 63.27 -37.07
N THR A 6 30.45 62.67 -37.03
CA THR A 6 30.02 61.79 -35.93
C THR A 6 30.69 60.43 -36.11
N ASN A 7 31.69 60.16 -35.26
CA ASN A 7 32.30 58.84 -35.11
C ASN A 7 31.27 57.88 -34.51
N GLN A 8 30.82 56.89 -35.28
CA GLN A 8 30.22 55.67 -34.75
C GLN A 8 31.36 54.69 -34.44
N THR A 9 31.76 54.62 -33.17
CA THR A 9 32.52 53.49 -32.62
C THR A 9 31.54 52.34 -32.39
N GLY A 10 31.39 51.47 -33.38
CA GLY A 10 30.76 50.17 -33.19
C GLY A 10 31.69 49.26 -32.42
N THR A 11 31.42 49.05 -31.14
CA THR A 11 31.91 47.88 -30.40
C THR A 11 31.16 46.65 -30.92
N PRO A 12 31.85 45.58 -31.32
CA PRO A 12 31.20 44.30 -31.57
C PRO A 12 30.81 43.74 -30.19
N GLU A 13 29.60 44.04 -29.75
CA GLU A 13 28.97 43.20 -28.72
C GLU A 13 28.77 41.84 -29.37
N ASP A 14 29.72 40.93 -29.08
CA ASP A 14 29.57 39.50 -29.25
C ASP A 14 28.17 39.13 -28.77
N SER A 15 27.31 38.77 -29.70
CA SER A 15 26.00 38.19 -29.43
C SER A 15 26.26 36.85 -28.76
N VAL A 16 26.47 36.87 -27.44
CA VAL A 16 26.46 35.69 -26.60
C VAL A 16 25.04 35.14 -26.72
N THR A 17 24.84 34.26 -27.69
CA THR A 17 23.62 33.47 -27.83
C THR A 17 23.46 32.72 -26.53
N ARG A 18 22.56 33.23 -25.67
CA ARG A 18 22.19 32.56 -24.44
C ARG A 18 21.81 31.12 -24.82
N PRO A 19 22.39 30.10 -24.17
CA PRO A 19 22.08 28.72 -24.49
C PRO A 19 20.56 28.54 -24.36
N ASN A 20 19.92 28.27 -25.49
CA ASN A 20 18.49 28.02 -25.53
C ASN A 20 18.27 26.61 -24.97
N ILE A 21 17.40 26.50 -23.97
CA ILE A 21 17.01 25.22 -23.35
C ILE A 21 16.49 24.21 -24.40
N ASN A 22 15.99 24.70 -25.54
CA ASN A 22 15.50 23.92 -26.67
C ASN A 22 16.60 23.16 -27.43
N HIS A 23 17.89 23.43 -27.14
CA HIS A 23 19.01 22.68 -27.69
C HIS A 23 19.53 21.58 -26.75
N LEU A 24 18.94 21.42 -25.56
CA LEU A 24 19.31 20.33 -24.66
C LEU A 24 18.84 18.99 -25.25
N PRO A 25 19.70 17.95 -25.28
CA PRO A 25 19.28 16.59 -25.55
C PRO A 25 18.17 16.13 -24.60
N SER A 26 17.29 15.26 -25.08
CA SER A 26 16.15 14.74 -24.31
C SER A 26 16.56 14.11 -22.97
N GLU A 27 17.74 13.49 -22.92
CA GLU A 27 18.32 12.85 -21.74
C GLU A 27 18.55 13.86 -20.61
N LEU A 28 19.04 15.07 -20.93
CA LEU A 28 19.23 16.12 -19.94
C LEU A 28 17.89 16.68 -19.47
N LEU A 29 16.89 16.78 -20.35
CA LEU A 29 15.53 17.18 -19.97
C LEU A 29 14.88 16.17 -19.03
N HIS A 30 15.07 14.87 -19.28
CA HIS A 30 14.64 13.80 -18.36
C HIS A 30 15.31 13.94 -16.99
N MET A 31 16.63 14.15 -16.95
CA MET A 31 17.35 14.36 -15.69
C MET A 31 16.82 15.57 -14.93
N ILE A 32 16.55 16.69 -15.61
CA ILE A 32 15.95 17.88 -14.99
C ILE A 32 14.58 17.53 -14.41
N CYS A 33 13.69 16.92 -15.20
CA CYS A 33 12.33 16.58 -14.78
C CYS A 33 12.28 15.65 -13.56
N VAL A 34 13.26 14.75 -13.39
CA VAL A 34 13.38 13.88 -12.21
C VAL A 34 13.50 14.66 -10.89
N TYR A 35 14.11 15.85 -10.92
CA TYR A 35 14.33 16.68 -9.73
C TYR A 35 13.27 17.77 -9.54
N LEU A 36 12.35 17.95 -10.49
CA LEU A 36 11.31 18.97 -10.40
C LEU A 36 10.04 18.44 -9.75
N GLU A 37 9.32 19.33 -9.06
CA GLU A 37 7.98 19.00 -8.60
C GLU A 37 6.98 18.98 -9.78
N PRO A 38 5.90 18.17 -9.72
CA PRO A 38 4.91 18.12 -10.79
C PRO A 38 4.34 19.49 -11.21
N ARG A 39 4.24 20.44 -10.27
CA ARG A 39 3.80 21.81 -10.56
C ARG A 39 4.79 22.55 -11.46
N ASP A 40 6.08 22.37 -11.22
CA ASP A 40 7.14 22.99 -12.00
C ASP A 40 7.22 22.33 -13.37
N ILE A 41 7.12 21.00 -13.45
CA ILE A 41 7.05 20.24 -14.70
C ILE A 41 5.87 20.72 -15.56
N ALA A 42 4.69 20.91 -14.96
CA ALA A 42 3.53 21.43 -15.65
C ALA A 42 3.76 22.84 -16.23
N THR A 43 4.55 23.67 -15.54
CA THR A 43 4.90 25.03 -15.95
C THR A 43 5.94 25.03 -17.07
N ILE A 44 7.04 24.29 -16.93
CA ILE A 44 8.12 24.26 -17.93
C ILE A 44 7.69 23.62 -19.25
N ARG A 45 6.73 22.69 -19.22
CA ARG A 45 6.12 22.09 -20.41
C ARG A 45 5.56 23.13 -21.38
N ILE A 46 5.13 24.28 -20.90
CA ILE A 46 4.52 25.32 -21.73
C ILE A 46 5.57 26.05 -22.59
N LEU A 47 6.86 25.91 -22.26
CA LEU A 47 7.95 26.65 -22.89
C LEU A 47 8.33 26.11 -24.28
N ASP A 48 8.26 24.79 -24.49
CA ASP A 48 8.70 24.15 -25.74
C ASP A 48 8.05 22.77 -25.96
N ARG A 49 7.91 22.34 -27.22
CA ARG A 49 7.28 21.07 -27.59
C ARG A 49 8.06 19.85 -27.12
N ILE A 50 9.39 19.87 -27.13
CA ILE A 50 10.24 18.75 -26.69
C ILE A 50 10.11 18.61 -25.16
N ILE A 51 10.19 19.74 -24.45
CA ILE A 51 9.99 19.78 -22.98
C ILE A 51 8.56 19.33 -22.64
N ALA A 52 7.57 19.68 -23.47
CA ALA A 52 6.20 19.25 -23.27
C ALA A 52 6.05 17.73 -23.34
N GLU A 53 6.69 17.08 -24.31
CA GLU A 53 6.65 15.63 -24.48
C GLU A 53 7.37 14.90 -23.34
N VAL A 54 8.60 15.34 -23.01
CA VAL A 54 9.37 14.78 -21.90
C VAL A 54 8.64 14.98 -20.57
N GLY A 55 8.17 16.19 -20.30
CA GLY A 55 7.46 16.53 -19.06
C GLY A 55 6.14 15.78 -18.91
N LEU A 56 5.45 15.49 -20.03
CA LEU A 56 4.19 14.73 -19.99
C LEU A 56 4.38 13.34 -19.36
N GLN A 57 5.49 12.66 -19.65
CA GLN A 57 5.79 11.35 -19.05
C GLN A 57 5.80 11.38 -17.52
N TYR A 58 6.30 12.45 -16.90
CA TYR A 58 6.37 12.59 -15.45
C TYR A 58 5.04 13.05 -14.83
N LEU A 59 4.14 13.62 -15.63
CA LEU A 59 2.84 14.12 -15.17
C LEU A 59 1.72 13.09 -15.25
N VAL A 60 1.80 12.13 -16.18
CA VAL A 60 0.71 11.17 -16.47
C VAL A 60 1.10 9.70 -16.31
N SER A 61 2.25 9.40 -15.69
CA SER A 61 2.69 8.02 -15.46
C SER A 61 1.72 7.21 -14.59
N GLN A 62 1.01 7.89 -13.69
CA GLN A 62 0.00 7.33 -12.81
C GLN A 62 -1.33 8.08 -12.96
N ILE A 63 -2.42 7.33 -13.14
CA ILE A 63 -3.78 7.89 -13.11
C ILE A 63 -4.40 7.57 -11.76
N HIS A 64 -4.96 8.59 -11.11
CA HIS A 64 -5.79 8.43 -9.93
C HIS A 64 -7.27 8.48 -10.32
N LEU A 65 -7.98 7.37 -10.11
CA LEU A 65 -9.39 7.18 -10.36
C LEU A 65 -10.17 7.03 -9.03
N ILE A 66 -11.28 7.76 -8.95
CA ILE A 66 -12.30 7.67 -7.89
C ILE A 66 -13.61 7.26 -8.56
N PRO A 67 -14.53 6.51 -7.92
CA PRO A 67 -15.83 6.17 -8.46
C PRO A 67 -16.74 7.40 -8.61
N LYS A 68 -16.46 8.24 -9.61
CA LYS A 68 -17.26 9.40 -10.05
C LYS A 68 -17.10 9.63 -11.56
N PRO A 69 -18.16 10.05 -12.29
CA PRO A 69 -18.12 10.26 -13.73
C PRO A 69 -16.96 11.12 -14.20
N ASP A 70 -16.75 12.28 -13.56
CA ASP A 70 -15.64 13.18 -13.90
C ASP A 70 -14.27 12.50 -13.85
N SER A 71 -14.10 11.52 -12.96
CA SER A 71 -12.84 10.79 -12.86
C SER A 71 -12.67 9.78 -13.99
N PHE A 72 -13.76 9.17 -14.45
CA PHE A 72 -13.78 8.32 -15.65
C PHE A 72 -13.62 9.14 -16.93
N ASP A 73 -14.22 10.33 -17.00
CA ASP A 73 -14.04 11.25 -18.13
C ASP A 73 -12.59 11.71 -18.24
N ARG A 74 -11.93 11.98 -17.10
CA ARG A 74 -10.48 12.24 -17.08
C ARG A 74 -9.66 11.04 -17.52
N LEU A 75 -10.01 9.82 -17.07
CA LEU A 75 -9.35 8.59 -17.52
C LEU A 75 -9.47 8.43 -19.04
N LEU A 76 -10.68 8.60 -19.58
CA LEU A 76 -10.91 8.56 -21.02
C LEU A 76 -10.10 9.65 -21.72
N ALA A 77 -10.18 10.91 -21.29
CA ALA A 77 -9.42 12.00 -21.90
C ALA A 77 -7.91 11.72 -21.97
N VAL A 78 -7.32 11.14 -20.91
CA VAL A 78 -5.91 10.71 -20.93
C VAL A 78 -5.69 9.54 -21.90
N ALA A 79 -6.57 8.55 -21.90
CA ALA A 79 -6.49 7.39 -22.77
C ALA A 79 -6.69 7.72 -24.26
N GLU A 80 -7.49 8.73 -24.59
CA GLU A 80 -7.70 9.21 -25.96
C GLU A 80 -6.61 10.17 -26.44
N HIS A 81 -5.81 10.72 -25.51
CA HIS A 81 -4.75 11.65 -25.85
C HIS A 81 -3.60 10.92 -26.59
N PRO A 82 -3.14 11.43 -27.76
CA PRO A 82 -2.17 10.72 -28.63
C PRO A 82 -0.83 10.35 -27.98
N LEU A 83 -0.33 11.21 -27.07
CA LEU A 83 0.93 11.01 -26.35
C LEU A 83 0.75 10.50 -24.91
N ALA A 84 -0.10 11.14 -24.10
CA ALA A 84 -0.27 10.81 -22.68
C ALA A 84 -0.59 9.32 -22.44
N SER A 85 -1.44 8.73 -23.28
CA SER A 85 -1.81 7.31 -23.24
C SER A 85 -0.62 6.34 -23.26
N ARG A 86 0.50 6.73 -23.88
CA ARG A 86 1.72 5.93 -23.97
C ARG A 86 2.58 5.96 -22.71
N TYR A 87 2.36 6.91 -21.81
CA TYR A 87 3.19 7.08 -20.62
C TYR A 87 2.53 6.51 -19.35
N VAL A 88 1.22 6.29 -19.38
CA VAL A 88 0.48 5.71 -18.26
C VAL A 88 0.92 4.26 -18.06
N ASN A 89 1.45 3.97 -16.86
CA ASN A 89 1.89 2.63 -16.47
C ASN A 89 1.25 2.12 -15.17
N SER A 90 0.60 3.01 -14.42
CA SER A 90 -0.02 2.71 -13.14
C SER A 90 -1.41 3.33 -13.01
N LEU A 91 -2.35 2.56 -12.50
CA LEU A 91 -3.70 3.00 -12.14
C LEU A 91 -3.88 2.87 -10.63
N PHE A 92 -4.20 3.98 -9.97
CA PHE A 92 -4.54 4.06 -8.56
C PHE A 92 -6.05 4.27 -8.45
N TYR A 93 -6.77 3.27 -7.95
CA TYR A 93 -8.22 3.28 -7.81
C TYR A 93 -8.61 3.34 -6.33
N GLU A 94 -9.19 4.46 -5.90
CA GLU A 94 -9.79 4.60 -4.58
C GLU A 94 -11.21 4.04 -4.63
N ALA A 95 -11.38 2.82 -4.12
CA ALA A 95 -12.62 2.05 -4.13
C ALA A 95 -13.58 2.43 -2.97
N ASP A 96 -13.25 3.49 -2.22
CA ASP A 96 -13.99 3.91 -1.04
C ASP A 96 -15.40 4.38 -1.38
N LEU A 97 -16.38 3.82 -0.66
CA LEU A 97 -17.79 4.17 -0.81
C LEU A 97 -18.34 5.00 0.35
N LEU A 98 -19.26 5.88 -0.01
CA LEU A 98 -20.07 6.64 0.93
C LEU A 98 -21.18 5.75 1.55
N ARG A 99 -21.38 5.85 2.88
CA ARG A 99 -22.37 5.05 3.63
C ARG A 99 -23.78 5.12 3.07
N SER A 100 -24.50 4.00 3.20
CA SER A 100 -25.93 3.93 3.00
C SER A 100 -26.66 3.81 4.34
N PHE A 101 -27.42 4.83 4.76
CA PHE A 101 -28.31 4.72 5.93
C PHE A 101 -29.65 4.09 5.53
N ARG A 102 -30.20 3.21 6.39
CA ARG A 102 -31.45 2.49 6.12
C ARG A 102 -32.68 3.40 6.15
N HIS A 103 -32.62 4.49 6.92
CA HIS A 103 -33.71 5.43 7.11
C HIS A 103 -33.33 6.81 6.56
N PRO A 104 -33.99 7.29 5.49
CA PRO A 104 -33.71 8.60 4.90
C PRO A 104 -33.88 9.78 5.86
N GLU A 105 -34.75 9.64 6.87
CA GLU A 105 -35.06 10.69 7.84
C GLU A 105 -33.95 10.88 8.89
N GLU A 106 -33.15 9.84 9.17
CA GLU A 106 -32.02 9.87 10.12
C GLU A 106 -30.66 10.09 9.42
N ASP A 107 -30.62 9.92 8.10
CA ASP A 107 -29.42 9.94 7.24
C ASP A 107 -28.60 11.23 7.42
N ARG A 108 -29.28 12.38 7.53
CA ARG A 108 -28.63 13.68 7.73
C ARG A 108 -28.08 13.85 9.14
N GLU A 109 -28.87 13.51 10.16
CA GLU A 109 -28.45 13.71 11.56
C GLU A 109 -27.25 12.82 11.91
N LEU A 110 -27.24 11.59 11.40
CA LEU A 110 -26.13 10.65 11.58
C LEU A 110 -24.87 11.09 10.82
N TRP A 111 -25.01 11.63 9.60
CA TRP A 111 -23.91 12.23 8.85
C TRP A 111 -23.37 13.50 9.52
N GLU A 112 -24.23 14.38 10.08
CA GLU A 112 -23.75 15.56 10.81
C GLU A 112 -23.02 15.14 12.11
N LYS A 113 -23.50 14.10 12.80
CA LYS A 113 -22.85 13.55 14.02
C LYS A 113 -21.49 12.92 13.75
N SER A 114 -21.30 12.24 12.62
CA SER A 114 -19.99 11.64 12.28
C SER A 114 -18.91 12.68 11.98
N LEU A 115 -19.30 13.91 11.60
CA LEU A 115 -18.36 15.02 11.35
C LEU A 115 -17.96 15.80 12.60
N VAL A 116 -18.81 15.82 13.61
CA VAL A 116 -18.68 16.68 14.80
C VAL A 116 -18.39 15.88 16.07
N GLY A 117 -18.63 14.57 16.07
CA GLY A 117 -18.38 13.69 17.21
C GLY A 117 -16.89 13.51 17.53
N PRO A 118 -16.52 13.19 18.79
CA PRO A 118 -15.16 12.77 19.10
C PRO A 118 -14.86 11.54 18.25
N SER A 119 -13.98 11.70 17.26
CA SER A 119 -13.58 10.61 16.39
C SER A 119 -13.11 9.45 17.27
N HIS A 120 -13.77 8.29 17.18
CA HIS A 120 -13.33 7.06 17.85
C HIS A 120 -12.08 6.47 17.17
N ALA A 121 -11.40 7.23 16.31
CA ALA A 121 -10.05 6.95 15.90
C ALA A 121 -9.17 6.92 17.15
N SER A 122 -8.88 5.70 17.63
CA SER A 122 -7.69 5.48 18.44
C SER A 122 -6.53 6.20 17.73
N PRO A 123 -5.62 6.87 18.45
CA PRO A 123 -4.43 7.41 17.85
C PRO A 123 -3.74 6.25 17.13
N LEU A 124 -3.84 6.21 15.80
CA LEU A 124 -3.02 5.31 15.01
C LEU A 124 -1.62 5.82 15.27
N GLU A 125 -0.84 5.08 16.07
CA GLU A 125 0.59 5.31 16.15
C GLU A 125 1.10 5.30 14.71
N GLU A 126 1.82 6.36 14.32
CA GLU A 126 2.49 6.45 13.03
C GLU A 126 3.51 5.32 12.96
N VAL A 127 3.09 4.14 12.53
CA VAL A 127 4.01 3.10 12.10
C VAL A 127 4.52 3.56 10.75
N GLN A 128 5.62 4.32 10.77
CA GLN A 128 6.41 4.57 9.57
C GLN A 128 6.85 3.21 9.05
N ASP A 129 6.15 2.71 8.04
CA ASP A 129 6.52 1.47 7.40
C ASP A 129 7.37 1.77 6.14
N PRO A 130 8.71 1.69 6.23
CA PRO A 130 9.57 1.93 5.09
C PRO A 130 9.37 0.89 3.96
N HIS A 131 8.77 -0.27 4.24
CA HIS A 131 8.48 -1.30 3.23
C HIS A 131 7.22 -1.00 2.42
N PHE A 132 6.19 -0.35 2.98
CA PHE A 132 5.06 0.17 2.20
C PHE A 132 5.53 1.23 1.19
N ALA A 133 6.36 2.17 1.63
CA ALA A 133 6.96 3.18 0.77
C ALA A 133 7.87 2.57 -0.32
N SER A 134 8.62 1.51 0.03
CA SER A 134 9.48 0.77 -0.90
C SER A 134 8.69 -0.04 -1.92
N ALA A 135 7.63 -0.74 -1.50
CA ALA A 135 6.79 -1.55 -2.37
C ALA A 135 6.01 -0.68 -3.38
N CYS A 136 5.63 0.53 -2.99
CA CYS A 136 4.88 1.42 -3.88
C CYS A 136 5.76 2.16 -4.90
N GLY A 137 7.08 2.30 -4.68
CA GLY A 137 8.06 2.88 -5.61
C GLY A 137 7.79 4.36 -5.98
N HIS A 138 8.69 5.29 -5.64
CA HIS A 138 8.60 6.74 -5.96
C HIS A 138 7.17 7.33 -5.95
N LEU A 139 6.31 6.89 -5.02
CA LEU A 139 5.17 7.71 -4.64
C LEU A 139 5.74 9.03 -4.13
N PRO A 140 5.15 10.19 -4.48
CA PRO A 140 5.61 11.48 -3.96
C PRO A 140 5.80 11.37 -2.45
N LYS A 141 6.92 11.88 -1.91
CA LYS A 141 7.32 11.89 -0.48
C LYS A 141 6.26 12.44 0.50
N ARG A 142 5.05 12.75 0.04
CA ARG A 142 3.86 13.13 0.81
C ARG A 142 3.09 11.95 1.40
N TYR A 143 3.49 10.71 1.16
CA TYR A 143 2.67 9.56 1.59
C TYR A 143 2.74 9.22 3.10
N ASN A 144 3.64 9.82 3.90
CA ASN A 144 3.89 9.34 5.27
C ASN A 144 4.35 10.42 6.28
N ARG A 145 3.83 11.65 6.21
CA ARG A 145 4.08 12.64 7.29
C ARG A 145 2.80 13.39 7.65
N GLY A 146 2.23 13.06 8.81
CA GLY A 146 1.35 13.99 9.55
C GLY A 146 -0.11 13.56 9.73
N THR A 147 -0.43 12.28 9.89
CA THR A 147 -1.82 11.82 9.90
C THR A 147 -2.48 11.79 11.28
N SER A 148 -1.75 11.61 12.38
CA SER A 148 -2.39 11.60 13.72
C SER A 148 -2.61 12.98 14.36
N ALA A 149 -1.92 14.03 13.93
CA ALA A 149 -2.01 15.35 14.57
C ALA A 149 -3.04 16.31 13.95
N VAL A 150 -3.56 16.03 12.73
CA VAL A 150 -4.32 17.03 11.95
C VAL A 150 -5.82 16.72 11.82
N VAL A 151 -6.27 15.47 12.00
CA VAL A 151 -7.71 15.16 12.14
C VAL A 151 -8.26 15.76 13.45
N LEU A 152 -7.42 15.83 14.48
CA LEU A 152 -7.79 16.33 15.80
C LEU A 152 -7.89 17.86 15.91
N SER A 153 -7.56 18.64 14.86
CA SER A 153 -7.53 20.10 14.94
C SER A 153 -8.66 20.84 14.20
N HIS A 154 -9.61 20.14 13.56
CA HIS A 154 -10.72 20.79 12.86
C HIS A 154 -12.02 20.79 13.69
N GLN A 155 -11.99 21.39 14.88
CA GLN A 155 -13.19 22.03 15.43
C GLN A 155 -13.51 23.30 14.64
N GLN A 156 -13.72 23.18 13.33
CA GLN A 156 -14.23 24.28 12.52
C GLN A 156 -15.75 24.36 12.71
N HIS A 157 -16.25 25.50 13.17
CA HIS A 157 -17.69 25.75 13.22
C HIS A 157 -18.24 25.94 11.79
N TYR A 158 -18.74 24.87 11.17
CA TYR A 158 -19.48 24.97 9.91
C TYR A 158 -20.82 25.67 10.12
N THR A 159 -21.16 26.60 9.24
CA THR A 159 -22.50 27.19 9.22
C THR A 159 -23.55 26.15 8.77
N LYS A 160 -24.81 26.30 9.19
CA LYS A 160 -25.91 25.44 8.73
C LYS A 160 -26.02 25.37 7.19
N ARG A 161 -25.64 26.44 6.50
CA ARG A 161 -25.65 26.50 5.02
C ARG A 161 -24.51 25.68 4.40
N GLU A 162 -23.34 25.69 5.01
CA GLU A 162 -22.20 24.88 4.55
C GLU A 162 -22.48 23.38 4.75
N LEU A 163 -23.01 22.99 5.91
CA LEU A 163 -23.42 21.60 6.16
C LEU A 163 -24.52 21.13 5.20
N GLN A 164 -25.50 21.99 4.91
CA GLN A 164 -26.56 21.65 3.95
C GLN A 164 -26.01 21.39 2.53
N ARG A 165 -25.03 22.20 2.09
CA ARG A 165 -24.40 22.02 0.78
C ARG A 165 -23.54 20.75 0.75
N ALA A 166 -22.73 20.55 1.78
CA ALA A 166 -21.90 19.36 1.92
C ALA A 166 -22.75 18.07 1.91
N TYR A 167 -23.88 18.06 2.63
CA TYR A 167 -24.79 16.92 2.62
C TYR A 167 -25.44 16.65 1.26
N GLN A 168 -25.79 17.70 0.50
CA GLN A 168 -26.31 17.53 -0.86
C GLN A 168 -25.26 16.92 -1.79
N THR A 169 -24.02 17.40 -1.72
CA THR A 169 -22.89 16.83 -2.45
C THR A 169 -22.68 15.36 -2.08
N TYR A 170 -22.68 15.05 -0.77
CA TYR A 170 -22.58 13.68 -0.26
C TYR A 170 -23.66 12.75 -0.84
N ARG A 171 -24.94 13.17 -0.81
CA ARG A 171 -26.05 12.36 -1.37
C ARG A 171 -25.91 12.13 -2.87
N SER A 172 -25.49 13.16 -3.61
CA SER A 172 -25.28 13.05 -5.06
C SER A 172 -24.19 12.02 -5.37
N TYR A 173 -23.04 12.13 -4.70
CA TYR A 173 -21.93 11.19 -4.88
C TYR A 173 -22.31 9.77 -4.50
N ARG A 174 -23.05 9.58 -3.41
CA ARG A 174 -23.55 8.25 -3.02
C ARG A 174 -24.46 7.64 -4.09
N ALA A 175 -25.45 8.40 -4.57
CA ALA A 175 -26.37 7.91 -5.60
C ALA A 175 -25.63 7.57 -6.91
N GLU A 176 -24.56 8.31 -7.20
CA GLU A 176 -23.69 8.07 -8.33
C GLU A 176 -22.84 6.82 -8.17
N GLN A 177 -22.21 6.63 -7.01
CA GLN A 177 -21.45 5.42 -6.68
C GLN A 177 -22.31 4.14 -6.75
N HIS A 178 -23.58 4.21 -6.31
CA HIS A 178 -24.50 3.09 -6.47
C HIS A 178 -24.80 2.80 -7.94
N ARG A 179 -25.12 3.82 -8.74
CA ARG A 179 -25.31 3.68 -10.20
C ARG A 179 -24.05 3.13 -10.88
N LEU A 180 -22.88 3.53 -10.41
CA LEU A 180 -21.57 3.06 -10.86
C LEU A 180 -21.40 1.56 -10.68
N ASN A 181 -21.67 1.06 -9.48
CA ASN A 181 -21.50 -0.35 -9.15
C ASN A 181 -22.51 -1.27 -9.86
N GLU A 182 -23.67 -0.74 -10.27
CA GLU A 182 -24.73 -1.51 -10.95
C GLU A 182 -24.67 -1.40 -12.48
N SER A 183 -23.92 -0.46 -13.03
CA SER A 183 -23.97 -0.13 -14.46
C SER A 183 -22.85 -0.77 -15.27
N ALA A 184 -23.25 -1.58 -16.25
CA ALA A 184 -22.37 -2.14 -17.28
C ALA A 184 -21.61 -1.05 -18.07
N ALA A 185 -22.13 0.17 -18.15
CA ALA A 185 -21.50 1.26 -18.89
C ALA A 185 -20.13 1.64 -18.32
N TYR A 186 -19.90 1.46 -17.02
CA TYR A 186 -18.60 1.77 -16.41
C TYR A 186 -17.56 0.70 -16.68
N GLU A 187 -17.97 -0.56 -16.72
CA GLU A 187 -17.08 -1.62 -17.19
C GLU A 187 -16.68 -1.36 -18.65
N GLU A 188 -17.63 -1.02 -19.52
CA GLU A 188 -17.34 -0.68 -20.92
C GLU A 188 -16.41 0.54 -21.07
N ALA A 189 -16.63 1.59 -20.28
CA ALA A 189 -15.76 2.76 -20.24
C ALA A 189 -14.35 2.41 -19.77
N MET A 190 -14.22 1.57 -18.74
CA MET A 190 -12.93 1.09 -18.23
C MET A 190 -12.21 0.26 -19.29
N VAL A 191 -12.89 -0.69 -19.93
CA VAL A 191 -12.34 -1.51 -21.02
C VAL A 191 -11.88 -0.63 -22.17
N ARG A 192 -12.70 0.35 -22.58
CA ARG A 192 -12.36 1.29 -23.66
C ARG A 192 -11.11 2.11 -23.32
N ALA A 193 -11.01 2.62 -22.09
CA ALA A 193 -9.84 3.36 -21.64
C ALA A 193 -8.60 2.46 -21.63
N MET A 194 -8.66 1.31 -20.96
CA MET A 194 -7.56 0.37 -20.80
C MET A 194 -7.02 -0.15 -22.14
N LYS A 195 -7.89 -0.38 -23.14
CA LYS A 195 -7.47 -0.74 -24.52
C LYS A 195 -6.53 0.28 -25.17
N ARG A 196 -6.59 1.54 -24.73
CA ARG A 196 -5.73 2.63 -25.21
C ARG A 196 -4.55 2.94 -24.29
N LEU A 197 -4.35 2.17 -23.22
CA LEU A 197 -3.24 2.34 -22.28
C LEU A 197 -2.27 1.15 -22.40
N PRO A 198 -1.49 1.05 -23.49
CA PRO A 198 -0.71 -0.15 -23.82
C PRO A 198 0.40 -0.49 -22.81
N HIS A 199 0.81 0.48 -21.99
CA HIS A 199 1.87 0.31 -20.98
C HIS A 199 1.35 0.17 -19.55
N LEU A 200 0.02 0.11 -19.37
CA LEU A 200 -0.58 -0.09 -18.05
C LEU A 200 -0.27 -1.50 -17.54
N THR A 201 0.61 -1.59 -16.53
CA THR A 201 1.05 -2.86 -15.94
C THR A 201 0.89 -2.94 -14.43
N SER A 202 0.56 -1.82 -13.77
CA SER A 202 0.38 -1.75 -12.32
C SER A 202 -1.01 -1.25 -11.97
N ILE A 203 -1.68 -1.96 -11.06
CA ILE A 203 -2.94 -1.53 -10.47
C ILE A 203 -2.75 -1.47 -8.95
N PHE A 204 -3.14 -0.34 -8.39
CA PHE A 204 -3.33 -0.18 -6.95
C PHE A 204 -4.82 0.06 -6.72
N ILE A 205 -5.43 -0.73 -5.85
CA ILE A 205 -6.78 -0.49 -5.34
C ILE A 205 -6.69 -0.27 -3.83
N SER A 206 -7.38 0.74 -3.30
CA SER A 206 -7.51 0.95 -1.85
C SER A 206 -8.97 0.97 -1.47
N CYS A 207 -9.31 0.23 -0.42
CA CYS A 207 -10.62 0.17 0.22
C CYS A 207 -10.51 0.59 1.70
N GLU A 208 -9.69 1.59 1.96
CA GLU A 208 -9.20 1.96 3.29
C GLU A 208 -9.97 3.16 3.83
N ARG A 209 -10.46 3.03 5.07
CA ARG A 209 -11.13 4.13 5.78
C ARG A 209 -10.14 5.27 6.00
N GLY A 210 -10.14 6.24 5.08
CA GLY A 210 -9.59 7.57 5.26
C GLY A 210 -8.11 7.61 5.65
N ASN A 211 -7.18 7.32 4.73
CA ASN A 211 -5.80 7.74 4.96
C ASN A 211 -4.89 8.00 3.74
N THR A 212 -5.43 8.27 2.56
CA THR A 212 -4.60 8.74 1.42
C THR A 212 -4.55 10.26 1.40
N ASN A 213 -4.12 10.80 2.54
CA ASN A 213 -4.35 12.16 2.99
C ASN A 213 -5.92 12.43 3.03
N HIS A 214 -6.61 12.54 4.22
CA HIS A 214 -7.76 13.46 4.69
C HIS A 214 -8.68 14.20 3.68
N PHE A 215 -8.27 14.77 2.56
CA PHE A 215 -7.21 15.81 2.41
C PHE A 215 -7.18 16.17 0.94
N ARG A 216 -7.82 15.39 0.05
CA ARG A 216 -8.24 15.93 -1.25
C ARG A 216 -9.44 16.90 -1.12
N ALA A 217 -9.34 17.73 -0.08
CA ALA A 217 -10.28 18.65 0.55
C ALA A 217 -11.63 18.00 0.94
N ALA A 218 -11.52 17.02 1.86
CA ALA A 218 -12.56 16.19 2.48
C ALA A 218 -13.71 15.82 1.49
N PHE A 219 -13.27 14.94 0.60
CA PHE A 219 -13.89 14.36 -0.59
C PHE A 219 -14.49 15.36 -1.59
N GLU A 220 -13.78 16.49 -1.79
CA GLU A 220 -14.24 17.68 -2.53
C GLU A 220 -15.49 18.34 -1.89
N ALA A 221 -15.42 18.41 -0.56
CA ALA A 221 -16.26 19.10 0.42
C ALA A 221 -17.69 18.59 0.66
N GLY A 222 -18.01 17.36 0.27
CA GLY A 222 -19.05 16.57 0.96
C GLY A 222 -18.55 16.02 2.30
N LEU A 223 -17.88 16.88 3.09
CA LEU A 223 -16.94 16.58 4.18
C LEU A 223 -17.43 15.37 4.99
N CYS A 224 -16.64 14.31 5.03
CA CYS A 224 -17.03 12.92 5.28
C CYS A 224 -16.38 12.40 6.59
N GLU A 225 -17.11 11.69 7.46
CA GLU A 225 -17.13 10.22 7.57
C GLU A 225 -18.58 9.68 7.60
N ASP A 226 -18.90 8.44 7.25
CA ASP A 226 -18.26 7.20 7.70
C ASP A 226 -18.32 6.11 6.61
N VAL A 227 -17.31 5.25 6.54
CA VAL A 227 -17.24 4.13 5.59
C VAL A 227 -18.18 3.03 6.08
N THR A 228 -18.98 2.46 5.17
CA THR A 228 -20.03 1.43 5.38
C THR A 228 -20.12 0.89 6.82
N SER A 229 -21.23 1.14 7.53
CA SER A 229 -21.44 0.57 8.88
C SER A 229 -21.39 -0.95 8.95
N ASP A 230 -21.54 -1.62 7.80
CA ASP A 230 -21.32 -3.05 7.70
C ASP A 230 -19.99 -3.29 6.96
N PRO A 231 -18.92 -3.67 7.67
CA PRO A 231 -17.66 -4.11 7.08
C PRO A 231 -17.87 -5.14 5.96
N ARG A 232 -18.87 -6.02 6.10
CA ARG A 232 -19.16 -7.05 5.09
C ARG A 232 -19.61 -6.47 3.75
N MET A 233 -20.35 -5.36 3.78
CA MET A 233 -20.76 -4.68 2.55
C MET A 233 -19.57 -3.98 1.87
N ALA A 234 -18.69 -3.32 2.64
CA ALA A 234 -17.46 -2.74 2.08
C ALA A 234 -16.62 -3.82 1.40
N ASP A 235 -16.44 -4.97 2.04
CA ASP A 235 -15.64 -6.07 1.49
C ASP A 235 -16.22 -6.58 0.19
N GLN A 236 -17.53 -6.82 0.13
CA GLN A 236 -18.20 -7.33 -1.06
C GLN A 236 -18.09 -6.35 -2.24
N ILE A 237 -18.17 -5.06 -1.97
CA ILE A 237 -18.05 -4.02 -2.98
C ILE A 237 -16.61 -3.91 -3.45
N CYS A 238 -15.64 -3.84 -2.54
CA CYS A 238 -14.22 -3.80 -2.86
C CYS A 238 -13.82 -5.00 -3.75
N ALA A 239 -14.28 -6.20 -3.38
CA ALA A 239 -14.08 -7.41 -4.18
C ALA A 239 -14.72 -7.32 -5.56
N SER A 240 -15.94 -6.77 -5.65
CA SER A 240 -16.64 -6.58 -6.93
C SER A 240 -15.95 -5.54 -7.82
N GLN A 241 -15.42 -4.46 -7.24
CA GLN A 241 -14.70 -3.43 -7.97
C GLN A 241 -13.32 -3.89 -8.43
N LEU A 242 -12.58 -4.65 -7.62
CA LEU A 242 -11.35 -5.28 -8.07
C LEU A 242 -11.63 -6.27 -9.21
N SER A 243 -12.71 -7.06 -9.07
CA SER A 243 -13.13 -7.99 -10.12
C SER A 243 -13.45 -7.26 -11.43
N LEU A 244 -14.14 -6.13 -11.36
CA LEU A 244 -14.39 -5.26 -12.51
C LEU A 244 -13.10 -4.74 -13.14
N LEU A 245 -12.14 -4.27 -12.33
CA LEU A 245 -10.85 -3.75 -12.84
C LEU A 245 -10.03 -4.83 -13.56
N LEU A 246 -9.92 -6.02 -12.96
CA LEU A 246 -9.14 -7.12 -13.54
C LEU A 246 -9.87 -7.74 -14.75
N SER A 247 -11.20 -7.86 -14.71
CA SER A 247 -12.02 -8.22 -15.89
C SER A 247 -11.80 -7.21 -17.02
N ALA A 248 -11.82 -5.91 -16.73
CA ALA A 248 -11.62 -4.88 -17.73
C ALA A 248 -10.21 -4.93 -18.33
N ALA A 249 -9.19 -5.19 -17.51
CA ALA A 249 -7.82 -5.40 -17.97
C ALA A 249 -7.70 -6.63 -18.88
N ASP A 250 -8.35 -7.75 -18.53
CA ASP A 250 -8.42 -8.97 -19.33
C ASP A 250 -9.11 -8.73 -20.68
N LYS A 251 -10.25 -8.05 -20.67
CA LYS A 251 -11.00 -7.66 -21.89
C LYS A 251 -10.23 -6.66 -22.75
N ALA A 252 -9.35 -5.86 -22.15
CA ALA A 252 -8.44 -4.96 -22.85
C ALA A 252 -7.19 -5.66 -23.39
N GLY A 253 -6.92 -6.90 -22.96
CA GLY A 253 -5.71 -7.65 -23.33
C GLY A 253 -4.45 -7.15 -22.64
N LEU A 254 -4.59 -6.48 -21.50
CA LEU A 254 -3.46 -5.99 -20.71
C LEU A 254 -2.85 -7.13 -19.89
N GLN A 255 -1.54 -7.02 -19.63
CA GLN A 255 -0.81 -7.91 -18.74
C GLN A 255 -0.44 -7.14 -17.47
N ILE A 256 -1.28 -7.28 -16.44
CA ILE A 256 -1.03 -6.65 -15.15
C ILE A 256 0.08 -7.44 -14.45
N LYS A 257 1.21 -6.77 -14.22
CA LYS A 257 2.40 -7.34 -13.56
C LYS A 257 2.43 -7.07 -12.07
N LYS A 258 1.78 -6.00 -11.63
CA LYS A 258 1.78 -5.56 -10.24
C LYS A 258 0.37 -5.23 -9.79
N LEU A 259 -0.04 -5.88 -8.70
CA LEU A 259 -1.30 -5.63 -8.03
C LEU A 259 -1.05 -5.32 -6.56
N ILE A 260 -1.54 -4.16 -6.13
CA ILE A 260 -1.58 -3.79 -4.72
C ILE A 260 -3.04 -3.60 -4.33
N CYS A 261 -3.48 -4.30 -3.29
CA CYS A 261 -4.81 -4.21 -2.73
C CYS A 261 -4.74 -3.76 -1.27
N GLY A 262 -5.07 -2.49 -1.02
CA GLY A 262 -5.19 -1.87 0.30
C GLY A 262 -6.52 -2.21 0.97
N SER A 263 -6.49 -2.54 2.27
CA SER A 263 -7.66 -2.68 3.13
C SER A 263 -8.77 -3.62 2.65
N LEU A 264 -8.38 -4.82 2.20
CA LEU A 264 -9.30 -5.91 1.93
C LEU A 264 -9.90 -6.45 3.24
N GLY A 265 -11.19 -6.74 3.28
CA GLY A 265 -11.70 -7.63 4.33
C GLY A 265 -11.70 -9.10 3.89
N GLN A 266 -11.96 -10.00 4.83
CA GLN A 266 -11.78 -11.43 4.64
C GLN A 266 -12.68 -12.02 3.53
N ILE A 267 -13.85 -11.43 3.28
CA ILE A 267 -14.78 -11.88 2.21
C ILE A 267 -14.12 -11.80 0.83
N PHE A 268 -13.14 -10.92 0.65
CA PHE A 268 -12.36 -10.83 -0.59
C PHE A 268 -11.77 -12.18 -1.00
N LEU A 269 -11.24 -12.91 -0.02
CA LEU A 269 -10.60 -14.18 -0.27
C LEU A 269 -11.61 -15.25 -0.69
N SER A 270 -12.89 -15.10 -0.33
CA SER A 270 -13.96 -16.01 -0.72
C SER A 270 -14.52 -15.73 -2.12
N CYS A 271 -13.73 -15.13 -3.03
CA CYS A 271 -14.14 -14.90 -4.42
C CYS A 271 -14.58 -16.21 -5.08
N SER A 272 -15.76 -16.19 -5.71
CA SER A 272 -16.27 -17.34 -6.44
C SER A 272 -15.36 -17.75 -7.59
N LEU A 273 -15.22 -19.05 -7.85
CA LEU A 273 -14.45 -19.61 -8.98
C LEU A 273 -14.76 -18.92 -10.32
N GLU A 274 -16.03 -18.65 -10.58
CA GLU A 274 -16.48 -17.95 -11.80
C GLU A 274 -15.83 -16.56 -11.98
N ARG A 275 -15.53 -15.85 -10.88
CA ARG A 275 -14.86 -14.55 -10.93
C ARG A 275 -13.37 -14.71 -11.21
N LEU A 276 -12.75 -15.76 -10.66
CA LEU A 276 -11.34 -16.07 -10.94
C LEU A 276 -11.13 -16.44 -12.41
N ASP A 277 -12.06 -17.21 -13.00
CA ASP A 277 -12.03 -17.56 -14.42
C ASP A 277 -12.11 -16.32 -15.33
N ALA A 278 -12.94 -15.34 -14.96
CA ALA A 278 -13.08 -14.09 -15.71
C ALA A 278 -11.83 -13.19 -15.66
N MET A 279 -10.93 -13.41 -14.69
CA MET A 279 -9.73 -12.60 -14.43
C MET A 279 -8.43 -13.37 -14.65
N GLN A 280 -8.53 -14.58 -15.21
CA GLN A 280 -7.44 -15.56 -15.23
C GLN A 280 -6.17 -15.03 -15.91
N ARG A 281 -6.29 -14.26 -17.01
CA ARG A 281 -5.12 -13.79 -17.75
C ARG A 281 -4.34 -12.72 -16.97
N SER A 282 -5.04 -11.79 -16.34
CA SER A 282 -4.46 -10.74 -15.50
C SER A 282 -3.75 -11.34 -14.31
N ILE A 283 -4.35 -12.37 -13.69
CA ILE A 283 -3.73 -13.05 -12.54
C ILE A 283 -2.48 -13.81 -12.97
N GLN A 284 -2.53 -14.51 -14.10
CA GLN A 284 -1.38 -15.27 -14.62
C GLN A 284 -0.17 -14.39 -14.96
N SER A 285 -0.39 -13.12 -15.32
CA SER A 285 0.68 -12.16 -15.59
C SER A 285 1.27 -11.48 -14.35
N LEU A 286 0.72 -11.72 -13.15
CA LEU A 286 1.20 -11.08 -11.94
C LEU A 286 2.60 -11.57 -11.55
N HIS A 287 3.48 -10.61 -11.30
CA HIS A 287 4.82 -10.81 -10.73
C HIS A 287 4.87 -10.27 -9.29
N ASN A 288 4.07 -9.25 -8.98
CA ASN A 288 4.10 -8.58 -7.68
C ASN A 288 2.67 -8.50 -7.13
N LEU A 289 2.43 -9.15 -6.00
CA LEU A 289 1.14 -9.16 -5.32
C LEU A 289 1.28 -8.66 -3.89
N HIS A 290 0.60 -7.57 -3.57
CA HIS A 290 0.54 -7.03 -2.22
C HIS A 290 -0.91 -6.95 -1.76
N LEU A 291 -1.23 -7.69 -0.70
CA LEU A 291 -2.54 -7.76 -0.08
C LEU A 291 -2.44 -7.21 1.35
N PHE A 292 -3.21 -6.16 1.62
CA PHE A 292 -3.34 -5.55 2.94
C PHE A 292 -4.78 -5.76 3.40
N PHE A 293 -4.96 -6.32 4.59
CA PHE A 293 -6.26 -6.67 5.13
C PHE A 293 -6.61 -5.79 6.33
N SER A 294 -7.72 -5.06 6.30
CA SER A 294 -8.12 -4.11 7.35
C SER A 294 -8.89 -4.74 8.52
N HIS A 295 -9.62 -5.82 8.25
CA HIS A 295 -10.49 -6.44 9.24
C HIS A 295 -10.42 -7.97 9.20
N ILE A 296 -10.14 -8.57 10.36
CA ILE A 296 -10.51 -9.95 10.65
C ILE A 296 -11.87 -9.84 11.36
N PRO A 297 -12.97 -10.38 10.81
CA PRO A 297 -14.25 -10.34 11.48
C PRO A 297 -14.11 -10.91 12.89
N LEU A 298 -14.28 -10.02 13.87
CA LEU A 298 -14.64 -10.40 15.23
C LEU A 298 -16.00 -11.09 15.11
N GLU A 299 -16.03 -12.38 15.45
CA GLU A 299 -17.27 -13.15 15.63
C GLU A 299 -18.00 -13.51 14.32
N PHE A 300 -17.56 -14.62 13.71
CA PHE A 300 -18.57 -15.59 13.31
C PHE A 300 -19.25 -16.04 14.60
N ASP A 301 -20.50 -15.62 14.79
CA ASP A 301 -21.44 -15.99 15.85
C ASP A 301 -20.86 -17.05 16.81
N SER A 302 -20.62 -16.69 18.06
CA SER A 302 -20.33 -17.63 19.14
C SER A 302 -21.41 -18.70 19.31
N ASN A 303 -22.55 -18.59 18.63
CA ASN A 303 -23.55 -19.65 18.47
C ASN A 303 -23.14 -20.78 17.48
N ALA A 304 -22.08 -20.60 16.70
CA ALA A 304 -21.43 -21.64 15.90
C ALA A 304 -20.45 -22.51 16.72
N ALA A 305 -20.40 -22.33 18.06
CA ALA A 305 -19.63 -23.17 18.98
C ALA A 305 -20.04 -24.66 18.99
N SER A 306 -21.07 -25.04 18.23
CA SER A 306 -21.45 -26.44 18.04
C SER A 306 -20.82 -27.11 16.82
N ASN A 307 -20.01 -26.39 16.02
CA ASN A 307 -19.39 -26.98 14.82
C ASN A 307 -17.85 -26.81 14.81
N PRO A 308 -17.11 -27.61 15.59
CA PRO A 308 -15.64 -27.57 15.66
C PRO A 308 -14.92 -27.94 14.35
N HIS A 309 -15.66 -28.28 13.29
CA HIS A 309 -15.13 -28.60 11.97
C HIS A 309 -15.63 -27.67 10.85
N GLY A 310 -16.45 -26.64 11.15
CA GLY A 310 -17.10 -25.81 10.14
C GLY A 310 -16.33 -24.56 9.70
N SER A 311 -15.32 -24.09 10.45
CA SER A 311 -14.68 -22.78 10.21
C SER A 311 -13.32 -22.83 9.51
N SER A 312 -12.70 -24.02 9.35
CA SER A 312 -11.40 -24.15 8.67
C SER A 312 -11.51 -24.33 7.16
N SER A 313 -12.60 -24.91 6.65
CA SER A 313 -12.82 -25.13 5.21
C SER A 313 -12.93 -23.79 4.46
N ALA A 314 -13.71 -22.84 4.99
CA ALA A 314 -13.84 -21.51 4.40
C ALA A 314 -12.55 -20.67 4.48
N ARG A 315 -11.51 -21.13 5.19
CA ARG A 315 -10.20 -20.45 5.27
C ARG A 315 -9.19 -20.97 4.23
N ALA A 316 -9.33 -22.20 3.74
CA ALA A 316 -8.38 -22.82 2.81
C ALA A 316 -8.69 -22.52 1.33
N ASP A 317 -9.97 -22.35 0.96
CA ASP A 317 -10.40 -22.01 -0.41
C ASP A 317 -10.03 -20.58 -0.83
N ASN A 318 -9.54 -19.80 0.13
CA ASN A 318 -9.53 -18.34 0.10
C ASN A 318 -8.33 -17.73 -0.65
N MET A 319 -7.25 -18.49 -0.87
CA MET A 319 -6.04 -18.00 -1.57
C MET A 319 -5.89 -18.55 -2.99
N GLN A 320 -6.94 -19.14 -3.55
CA GLN A 320 -6.95 -19.67 -4.92
C GLN A 320 -6.62 -18.60 -5.98
N PHE A 321 -6.93 -17.35 -5.67
CA PHE A 321 -6.50 -16.19 -6.45
C PHE A 321 -4.97 -16.12 -6.58
N ALA A 322 -4.22 -16.16 -5.47
CA ALA A 322 -2.76 -16.04 -5.48
C ALA A 322 -2.08 -17.28 -6.09
N MET A 323 -2.70 -18.45 -5.98
CA MET A 323 -2.23 -19.68 -6.64
C MET A 323 -2.21 -19.56 -8.16
N SER A 324 -3.12 -18.75 -8.72
CA SER A 324 -3.29 -18.63 -10.17
C SER A 324 -2.25 -17.70 -10.82
N ALA A 325 -1.29 -17.19 -10.04
CA ALA A 325 -0.18 -16.35 -10.48
C ALA A 325 1.15 -17.15 -10.48
N PRO A 326 1.45 -17.93 -11.54
CA PRO A 326 2.64 -18.79 -11.57
C PRO A 326 3.96 -18.01 -11.66
N ASN A 327 3.91 -16.77 -12.15
CA ASN A 327 5.08 -15.91 -12.36
C ASN A 327 5.37 -15.00 -11.15
N LEU A 328 4.81 -15.32 -9.98
CA LEU A 328 4.92 -14.46 -8.82
C LEU A 328 6.35 -14.42 -8.29
N GLU A 329 6.92 -13.21 -8.25
CA GLU A 329 8.25 -12.89 -7.75
C GLU A 329 8.19 -12.28 -6.34
N THR A 330 7.15 -11.48 -6.07
CA THR A 330 6.95 -10.80 -4.78
C THR A 330 5.55 -11.09 -4.24
N LEU A 331 5.49 -11.60 -3.02
CA LEU A 331 4.26 -11.78 -2.25
C LEU A 331 4.33 -10.99 -0.95
N SER A 332 3.34 -10.12 -0.73
CA SER A 332 3.20 -9.38 0.52
C SER A 332 1.79 -9.57 1.06
N ILE A 333 1.66 -10.21 2.22
CA ILE A 333 0.38 -10.38 2.91
C ILE A 333 0.48 -9.75 4.29
N ARG A 334 -0.41 -8.79 4.55
CA ARG A 334 -0.36 -7.97 5.75
C ARG A 334 -1.76 -7.79 6.29
N PHE A 335 -1.91 -7.90 7.60
CA PHE A 335 -3.15 -7.59 8.29
C PHE A 335 -3.00 -6.28 9.05
N ASP A 336 -4.08 -5.54 9.31
CA ASP A 336 -4.03 -4.36 10.14
C ASP A 336 -4.20 -4.70 11.63
N LYS A 337 -3.62 -3.88 12.50
CA LYS A 337 -3.61 -4.06 13.96
C LYS A 337 -4.87 -3.42 14.51
N ASP A 338 -5.57 -4.13 15.40
CA ASP A 338 -5.85 -3.61 16.74
C ASP A 338 -6.87 -4.45 17.53
N ARG A 339 -7.63 -5.36 16.91
CA ARG A 339 -8.77 -5.96 17.63
C ARG A 339 -8.98 -7.46 17.52
N ALA A 340 -8.21 -8.18 16.70
CA ALA A 340 -8.37 -9.63 16.64
C ALA A 340 -7.67 -10.27 17.86
N LEU A 341 -8.46 -10.92 18.72
CA LEU A 341 -7.94 -11.78 19.79
C LEU A 341 -7.06 -12.91 19.20
N ASP A 342 -7.38 -13.35 17.99
CA ASP A 342 -6.66 -14.41 17.26
C ASP A 342 -6.14 -13.90 15.90
N PRO A 343 -4.82 -13.69 15.74
CA PRO A 343 -4.24 -13.32 14.45
C PRO A 343 -4.39 -14.46 13.43
N PRO A 344 -4.57 -14.15 12.14
CA PRO A 344 -4.83 -15.14 11.10
C PRO A 344 -3.63 -16.06 10.95
N ASP A 345 -3.87 -17.33 10.66
CA ASP A 345 -2.81 -18.32 10.53
C ASP A 345 -2.27 -18.34 9.09
N LEU A 346 -0.96 -18.13 8.97
CA LEU A 346 -0.20 -18.22 7.72
C LEU A 346 -0.43 -19.55 7.00
N LYS A 347 -0.66 -20.65 7.73
CA LYS A 347 -0.96 -21.97 7.15
C LYS A 347 -2.10 -21.92 6.14
N HIS A 348 -3.14 -21.14 6.43
CA HIS A 348 -4.30 -21.00 5.53
C HIS A 348 -4.01 -20.14 4.30
N LEU A 349 -2.92 -19.38 4.32
CA LEU A 349 -2.60 -18.44 3.26
C LEU A 349 -1.59 -19.01 2.27
N VAL A 350 -0.53 -19.65 2.76
CA VAL A 350 0.59 -20.11 1.92
C VAL A 350 0.75 -21.64 1.85
N SER A 351 -0.14 -22.38 2.52
CA SER A 351 -0.22 -23.85 2.68
C SER A 351 0.89 -24.65 2.00
N ASP A 352 0.60 -25.41 0.94
CA ASP A 352 1.55 -26.26 0.19
C ASP A 352 1.98 -25.62 -1.13
N PHE A 353 1.75 -24.31 -1.27
CA PHE A 353 1.99 -23.62 -2.53
C PHE A 353 3.48 -23.47 -2.80
N HIS A 354 3.81 -23.59 -4.08
CA HIS A 354 5.14 -23.38 -4.63
C HIS A 354 5.03 -22.42 -5.81
N TRP A 355 5.64 -21.25 -5.66
CA TRP A 355 5.80 -20.26 -6.73
C TRP A 355 7.23 -20.32 -7.23
N SER A 356 7.42 -20.80 -8.46
CA SER A 356 8.75 -21.13 -9.01
C SER A 356 9.68 -19.93 -9.21
N TYR A 357 9.18 -18.70 -9.03
CA TYR A 357 9.95 -17.47 -9.18
C TYR A 357 9.93 -16.59 -7.92
N LEU A 358 9.35 -17.07 -6.81
CA LEU A 358 9.17 -16.24 -5.62
C LEU A 358 10.53 -15.90 -5.00
N ALA A 359 10.89 -14.63 -5.13
CA ALA A 359 12.14 -14.05 -4.65
C ALA A 359 11.96 -13.23 -3.37
N SER A 360 10.77 -12.67 -3.15
CA SER A 360 10.48 -11.86 -1.96
C SER A 360 9.16 -12.23 -1.31
N ALA A 361 9.17 -12.42 0.01
CA ALA A 361 7.99 -12.67 0.82
C ALA A 361 7.92 -11.71 2.01
N THR A 362 6.77 -11.06 2.20
CA THR A 362 6.48 -10.21 3.36
C THR A 362 5.23 -10.69 4.06
N PHE A 363 5.35 -10.94 5.35
CA PHE A 363 4.26 -11.34 6.22
C PHE A 363 4.18 -10.39 7.42
N ALA A 364 2.99 -9.86 7.68
CA ALA A 364 2.77 -8.99 8.84
C ALA A 364 1.51 -9.36 9.65
N LYS A 365 1.63 -9.33 10.99
CA LYS A 365 0.53 -9.40 11.97
C LYS A 365 -0.28 -10.70 11.84
N MET A 366 0.39 -11.84 11.93
CA MET A 366 -0.20 -13.16 11.76
C MET A 366 0.36 -14.19 12.76
N SER A 367 -0.35 -15.30 12.93
CA SER A 367 0.15 -16.48 13.63
C SER A 367 0.65 -17.54 12.65
N THR A 368 1.54 -18.41 13.10
CA THR A 368 1.94 -19.61 12.35
C THR A 368 2.59 -20.65 13.27
N GLY A 369 2.78 -21.87 12.78
CA GLY A 369 3.61 -22.88 13.42
C GLY A 369 5.02 -22.84 12.87
N SER A 370 6.01 -23.17 13.70
CA SER A 370 7.42 -23.26 13.28
C SER A 370 7.58 -24.13 12.02
N GLU A 371 6.90 -25.28 12.01
CA GLU A 371 6.92 -26.25 10.92
C GLU A 371 6.32 -25.70 9.61
N ILE A 372 5.30 -24.85 9.70
CA ILE A 372 4.64 -24.24 8.55
C ILE A 372 5.54 -23.18 7.93
N LEU A 373 6.13 -22.32 8.77
CA LEU A 373 7.03 -21.27 8.29
C LEU A 373 8.30 -21.87 7.67
N VAL A 374 8.91 -22.87 8.32
CA VAL A 374 10.08 -23.58 7.78
C VAL A 374 9.70 -24.33 6.50
N GLY A 375 8.55 -25.02 6.46
CA GLY A 375 8.07 -25.69 5.26
C GLY A 375 7.85 -24.74 4.07
N PHE A 376 7.29 -23.56 4.32
CA PHE A 376 7.18 -22.50 3.31
C PHE A 376 8.55 -22.06 2.79
N CYS A 377 9.50 -21.87 3.70
CA CYS A 377 10.87 -21.50 3.37
C CYS A 377 11.56 -22.56 2.50
N ASP A 378 11.41 -23.84 2.86
CA ASP A 378 12.04 -24.95 2.15
C ASP A 378 11.55 -25.09 0.72
N ARG A 379 10.24 -24.98 0.51
CA ARG A 379 9.64 -25.02 -0.84
C ARG A 379 10.17 -23.92 -1.75
N HIS A 380 10.64 -22.80 -1.19
CA HIS A 380 11.15 -21.66 -1.94
C HIS A 380 12.66 -21.44 -1.73
N ALA A 381 13.38 -22.40 -1.15
CA ALA A 381 14.79 -22.24 -0.80
C ALA A 381 15.71 -21.91 -1.99
N GLY A 382 15.32 -22.34 -3.19
CA GLY A 382 16.06 -22.06 -4.43
C GLY A 382 15.87 -20.63 -4.96
N THR A 383 14.74 -19.98 -4.64
CA THR A 383 14.32 -18.72 -5.27
C THR A 383 14.22 -17.57 -4.29
N LEU A 384 13.79 -17.83 -3.05
CA LEU A 384 13.54 -16.83 -2.03
C LEU A 384 14.86 -16.17 -1.58
N LYS A 385 14.94 -14.85 -1.76
CA LYS A 385 16.09 -14.00 -1.42
C LYS A 385 15.78 -13.01 -0.30
N ASP A 386 14.57 -12.48 -0.28
CA ASP A 386 14.17 -11.47 0.69
C ASP A 386 12.99 -11.99 1.53
N LEU A 387 13.12 -12.03 2.85
CA LEU A 387 12.04 -12.40 3.77
C LEU A 387 11.82 -11.30 4.82
N SER A 388 10.61 -10.79 4.93
CA SER A 388 10.21 -9.82 5.95
C SER A 388 9.10 -10.38 6.84
N LEU A 389 9.32 -10.36 8.15
CA LEU A 389 8.39 -10.82 9.17
C LEU A 389 8.13 -9.67 10.14
N THR A 390 6.87 -9.25 10.26
CA THR A 390 6.46 -8.16 11.16
C THR A 390 5.35 -8.64 12.09
N ASP A 391 5.47 -8.47 13.40
CA ASP A 391 4.43 -8.86 14.36
C ASP A 391 3.93 -10.32 14.21
N ILE A 392 4.85 -11.29 14.16
CA ILE A 392 4.54 -12.71 13.94
C ILE A 392 4.53 -13.47 15.27
N SER A 393 3.49 -14.27 15.49
CA SER A 393 3.35 -15.15 16.65
C SER A 393 3.44 -16.63 16.28
N LEU A 394 4.31 -17.39 16.94
CA LEU A 394 4.35 -18.85 16.83
C LEU A 394 3.39 -19.50 17.82
N TYR A 395 2.38 -20.22 17.32
CA TYR A 395 1.51 -21.04 18.17
C TYR A 395 2.15 -22.39 18.54
N SER A 396 3.13 -22.85 17.76
CA SER A 396 3.93 -24.06 18.00
C SER A 396 5.41 -23.81 17.71
N GLY A 397 6.27 -24.37 18.55
CA GLY A 397 7.72 -24.25 18.45
C GLY A 397 8.28 -22.94 18.99
N ARG A 398 9.61 -22.82 18.88
CA ARG A 398 10.40 -21.67 19.36
C ARG A 398 11.04 -20.94 18.20
N TRP A 399 11.15 -19.62 18.31
CA TRP A 399 11.82 -18.79 17.30
C TRP A 399 13.30 -19.15 17.20
N ALA A 400 13.96 -19.47 18.32
CA ALA A 400 15.36 -19.86 18.31
C ALA A 400 15.63 -21.09 17.42
N THR A 401 14.80 -22.13 17.53
CA THR A 401 14.91 -23.33 16.69
C THR A 401 14.43 -23.06 15.26
N THR A 402 13.36 -22.28 15.09
CA THR A 402 12.83 -21.89 13.77
C THR A 402 13.88 -21.17 12.94
N PHE A 403 14.53 -20.14 13.49
CA PHE A 403 15.58 -19.40 12.77
C PHE A 403 16.81 -20.25 12.50
N TYR A 404 17.17 -21.15 13.43
CA TYR A 404 18.24 -22.10 13.19
C TYR A 404 17.92 -22.99 11.97
N GLU A 405 16.72 -23.55 11.88
CA GLU A 405 16.30 -24.37 10.74
C GLU A 405 16.24 -23.57 9.43
N MET A 406 15.59 -22.40 9.44
CA MET A 406 15.52 -21.51 8.28
C MET A 406 16.92 -21.19 7.76
N ARG A 407 17.89 -20.93 8.64
CA ARG A 407 19.27 -20.65 8.27
C ARG A 407 19.96 -21.84 7.60
N GLN A 408 19.69 -23.07 8.01
CA GLN A 408 20.30 -24.26 7.38
C GLN A 408 19.77 -24.49 5.97
N ARG A 409 18.53 -24.06 5.70
CA ARG A 409 17.80 -24.43 4.48
C ARG A 409 17.72 -23.29 3.47
N LEU A 410 17.73 -22.03 3.91
CA LEU A 410 17.58 -20.85 3.05
C LEU A 410 18.91 -20.19 2.69
N LYS A 411 18.94 -19.58 1.50
CA LYS A 411 20.00 -18.67 1.05
C LYS A 411 19.41 -17.28 0.83
N LEU A 412 19.00 -16.64 1.92
CA LEU A 412 18.46 -15.29 1.91
C LEU A 412 19.59 -14.27 1.72
N ASP A 413 19.35 -13.31 0.84
CA ASP A 413 20.16 -12.10 0.71
C ASP A 413 19.78 -11.08 1.79
N LYS A 414 18.48 -11.02 2.14
CA LYS A 414 17.97 -10.13 3.20
C LYS A 414 16.91 -10.81 4.05
N MET A 415 17.00 -10.54 5.34
CA MET A 415 15.96 -10.87 6.31
C MET A 415 15.63 -9.62 7.12
N ALA A 416 14.35 -9.30 7.25
CA ALA A 416 13.87 -8.16 8.01
C ALA A 416 12.90 -8.65 9.10
N LEU A 417 13.17 -8.26 10.35
CA LEU A 417 12.30 -8.50 11.49
C LEU A 417 11.85 -7.14 12.04
N ALA A 418 10.55 -7.00 12.31
CA ALA A 418 9.97 -5.78 12.88
C ALA A 418 8.83 -6.10 13.85
N GLY A 419 8.57 -5.21 14.80
CA GLY A 419 7.48 -5.36 15.76
C GLY A 419 7.67 -6.54 16.71
N ILE A 420 6.56 -7.17 17.11
CA ILE A 420 6.55 -8.23 18.13
C ILE A 420 6.71 -9.61 17.50
N ILE A 421 7.82 -10.27 17.78
CA ILE A 421 8.11 -11.64 17.36
C ILE A 421 8.06 -12.53 18.60
N GLN A 422 7.00 -13.34 18.73
CA GLN A 422 6.76 -14.10 19.96
C GLN A 422 6.36 -15.55 19.70
N SER A 423 6.46 -16.42 20.71
CA SER A 423 6.00 -17.80 20.69
C SER A 423 5.27 -18.15 21.98
N VAL A 424 4.29 -19.05 21.91
CA VAL A 424 3.58 -19.58 23.09
C VAL A 424 4.55 -20.32 24.03
N GLU A 425 5.66 -20.85 23.50
CA GLU A 425 6.67 -21.61 24.25
C GLU A 425 7.72 -20.75 24.96
N GLY A 426 7.57 -19.42 24.94
CA GLY A 426 8.29 -18.49 25.83
C GLY A 426 9.25 -17.50 25.16
N ASP A 427 9.46 -17.55 23.85
CA ASP A 427 10.22 -16.51 23.15
C ASP A 427 9.37 -15.24 22.98
N TYR A 428 9.93 -14.08 23.31
CA TYR A 428 9.30 -12.78 23.09
C TYR A 428 10.36 -11.73 22.77
N TRP A 429 10.33 -11.20 21.55
CA TRP A 429 11.23 -10.17 21.06
C TRP A 429 10.42 -8.99 20.52
N ASN A 430 10.84 -7.77 20.84
CA ASN A 430 10.24 -6.56 20.33
C ASN A 430 11.30 -5.77 19.56
N PHE A 431 11.13 -5.68 18.25
CA PHE A 431 11.98 -4.91 17.36
C PHE A 431 11.31 -3.56 17.11
N GLU A 432 11.83 -2.48 17.71
CA GLU A 432 11.32 -1.13 17.49
C GLU A 432 11.27 -0.81 15.99
N ILE A 433 10.09 -0.41 15.52
CA ILE A 433 9.86 -0.05 14.12
C ILE A 433 10.52 1.31 13.89
N GLY A 434 11.64 1.32 13.15
CA GLY A 434 12.24 2.56 12.66
C GLY A 434 13.76 2.72 12.82
N ASP A 435 14.46 1.83 13.51
CA ASP A 435 15.91 2.03 13.73
C ASP A 435 16.76 1.34 12.65
N HIS A 436 17.58 2.13 11.93
CA HIS A 436 18.56 1.67 10.93
C HIS A 436 19.52 0.59 11.46
N THR A 437 19.60 0.47 12.79
CA THR A 437 20.41 -0.48 13.56
C THR A 437 20.01 -1.94 13.37
N THR A 438 18.72 -2.23 13.12
CA THR A 438 18.21 -3.62 12.94
C THR A 438 18.68 -4.21 11.60
N LYS A 439 18.82 -3.37 10.57
CA LYS A 439 19.35 -3.75 9.25
C LYS A 439 20.84 -4.13 9.31
N LEU A 440 21.64 -3.38 10.08
CA LEU A 440 23.09 -3.59 10.25
C LEU A 440 23.44 -4.83 11.07
N MET A 441 22.58 -5.27 12.01
CA MET A 441 22.85 -6.45 12.84
C MET A 441 22.64 -7.77 12.09
N ILE A 442 21.70 -7.83 11.14
CA ILE A 442 21.45 -9.03 10.32
C ILE A 442 22.52 -9.16 9.23
N GLU A 443 22.92 -8.07 8.58
CA GLU A 443 23.99 -8.06 7.56
C GLU A 443 25.36 -8.47 8.14
N ARG A 444 25.68 -8.06 9.39
CA ARG A 444 26.90 -8.51 10.08
C ARG A 444 26.88 -10.00 10.48
N TYR A 445 25.72 -10.57 10.73
CA TYR A 445 25.58 -11.99 11.08
C TYR A 445 25.77 -12.92 9.88
N ILE A 446 25.32 -12.49 8.69
CA ILE A 446 25.51 -13.23 7.43
C ILE A 446 27.00 -13.31 7.03
N ALA A 447 27.79 -12.28 7.36
CA ALA A 447 29.19 -12.19 6.94
C ALA A 447 30.23 -12.91 7.84
N TYR A 448 29.89 -13.34 9.07
CA TYR A 448 30.90 -13.62 10.10
C TYR A 448 31.05 -15.07 10.61
N SER A 449 30.41 -16.08 10.04
CA SER A 449 30.63 -17.46 10.53
C SER A 449 31.27 -18.37 9.48
N ASP A 450 32.59 -18.26 9.40
CA ASP A 450 33.44 -19.33 8.89
C ASP A 450 33.53 -20.47 9.92
N GLU A 451 33.84 -21.67 9.44
CA GLU A 451 33.26 -22.94 9.90
C GLU A 451 33.68 -23.47 11.29
N THR A 452 34.56 -22.79 12.03
CA THR A 452 35.24 -23.35 13.21
C THR A 452 34.84 -22.80 14.58
N GLN A 453 33.83 -21.93 14.71
CA GLN A 453 33.37 -21.41 16.01
C GLN A 453 31.85 -21.53 16.23
N ARG A 454 31.32 -22.75 16.09
CA ARG A 454 29.86 -23.02 16.16
C ARG A 454 29.22 -22.92 17.55
N ASP A 455 29.92 -23.22 18.65
CA ASP A 455 29.32 -23.20 20.01
C ASP A 455 29.60 -21.93 20.81
N LEU A 456 30.72 -21.25 20.56
CA LEU A 456 31.04 -19.97 21.21
C LEU A 456 30.28 -18.79 20.58
N SER A 457 29.89 -18.86 19.30
CA SER A 457 29.22 -17.76 18.60
C SER A 457 27.73 -17.65 18.91
N LEU A 458 27.03 -18.75 19.19
CA LEU A 458 25.63 -18.69 19.63
C LEU A 458 25.54 -18.20 21.08
N GLY A 459 26.42 -18.70 21.97
CA GLY A 459 26.53 -18.22 23.34
C GLY A 459 26.96 -16.75 23.42
N ARG A 460 27.88 -16.31 22.55
CA ARG A 460 28.35 -14.92 22.46
C ARG A 460 27.38 -14.01 21.73
N PHE A 461 26.59 -14.50 20.77
CA PHE A 461 25.43 -13.78 20.22
C PHE A 461 24.36 -13.58 21.29
N ILE A 462 23.97 -14.62 22.03
CA ILE A 462 23.02 -14.49 23.14
C ILE A 462 23.58 -13.56 24.23
N MET A 463 24.89 -13.59 24.52
CA MET A 463 25.54 -12.68 25.47
C MET A 463 25.67 -11.24 24.96
N ASP A 464 26.07 -11.02 23.71
CA ASP A 464 26.27 -9.71 23.11
C ASP A 464 24.92 -9.05 22.80
N PHE A 465 23.90 -9.83 22.43
CA PHE A 465 22.51 -9.41 22.32
C PHE A 465 21.93 -9.08 23.71
N ARG A 466 22.18 -9.92 24.74
CA ARG A 466 21.82 -9.60 26.14
C ARG A 466 22.59 -8.42 26.71
N GLN A 467 23.87 -8.21 26.35
CA GLN A 467 24.70 -7.08 26.79
C GLN A 467 24.36 -5.79 26.05
N ALA A 468 23.96 -5.86 24.77
CA ALA A 468 23.41 -4.73 24.03
C ALA A 468 22.05 -4.29 24.60
N LEU A 469 21.20 -5.25 24.98
CA LEU A 469 19.96 -4.99 25.73
C LEU A 469 20.26 -4.43 27.14
N ALA A 470 21.21 -4.99 27.89
CA ALA A 470 21.56 -4.54 29.24
C ALA A 470 22.27 -3.16 29.27
N LYS A 471 23.03 -2.80 28.22
CA LYS A 471 23.65 -1.47 28.10
C LYS A 471 22.65 -0.37 27.74
N ARG A 472 21.55 -0.70 27.05
CA ARG A 472 20.53 0.28 26.65
C ARG A 472 19.43 0.42 27.70
N TRP A 473 19.24 -0.58 28.57
CA TRP A 473 18.21 -0.61 29.61
C TRP A 473 18.81 -0.91 30.99
N ALA A 474 19.62 0.01 31.51
CA ALA A 474 19.78 0.17 32.95
C ALA A 474 18.51 0.87 33.48
N PRO A 475 17.88 0.41 34.57
CA PRO A 475 16.62 0.99 35.04
C PRO A 475 16.84 2.47 35.40
N HIS A 476 16.05 3.35 34.78
CA HIS A 476 15.83 4.69 35.30
C HIS A 476 15.22 4.54 36.71
N ARG A 477 16.03 4.73 37.75
CA ARG A 477 15.52 4.94 39.10
C ARG A 477 14.67 6.22 39.08
N PRO A 478 13.42 6.20 39.54
CA PRO A 478 12.69 7.43 39.78
C PRO A 478 13.37 8.17 40.93
N SER A 479 13.93 9.35 40.62
CA SER A 479 14.43 10.30 41.59
C SER A 479 13.25 10.91 42.34
N GLY A 480 13.08 10.54 43.60
CA GLY A 480 12.23 11.27 44.54
C GLY A 480 11.40 10.37 45.45
N LEU A 481 12.01 9.92 46.55
CA LEU A 481 11.34 9.76 47.85
C LEU A 481 12.45 9.77 48.92
N SER A 482 12.54 10.90 49.61
CA SER A 482 13.40 11.12 50.78
C SER A 482 12.85 10.30 51.95
N ALA A 483 13.68 9.41 52.52
CA ALA A 483 13.42 8.85 53.83
C ALA A 483 13.65 9.93 54.89
N VAL A 484 12.62 10.23 55.69
CA VAL A 484 12.78 10.77 57.04
C VAL A 484 12.79 9.57 57.97
N ALA A 485 13.68 9.65 58.97
CA ALA A 485 14.18 8.62 59.87
C ALA A 485 13.18 7.59 60.41
#